data_AF-I3MFU0-F1
#
_entry.id   AF-I3MFU0-F1
#
_cell.length_a   1.000
_cell.length_b   1.000
_cell.length_c   1.000
_cell.angle_alpha   90.00
_cell.angle_beta   90.00
_cell.angle_gamma   90.00
#
_symmetry.space_group_name_H-M   'P 1'
#
loop_
_entity.id
_entity.type
_entity.pdbx_description
1 polymer ?
#
loop_
_entity_poly.entity_id
_entity_poly.type
_entity_poly.pdbx_seq_one_letter_code
_entity_poly.pdbx_strand_id
1 'polypeptide(L)'
;MHIFRRACRRKLRKHYKHHWFPEKPCKGSGYRCIRINHKMDPLIGQAAQRIGLSSQELFRLLPSELTLWVDPYEVSYRIGEDGSICVLYEASPAGGSTQNSTNVQMVDSRISCKEELLLGRTSPSKNYNMMTVSG
;
A
#
# COMPACT_ATOMS: atom_id res chain seq x y z
N MET A 1 14.92 -19.16 7.10
CA MET A 1 14.24 -17.85 7.01
C MET A 1 15.16 -16.61 6.97
N HIS A 2 16.29 -16.56 7.69
CA HIS A 2 17.17 -15.37 7.67
C HIS A 2 17.70 -14.97 6.27
N ILE A 3 18.02 -15.95 5.42
CA ILE A 3 18.50 -15.71 4.05
C ILE A 3 17.43 -15.01 3.21
N PHE A 4 16.18 -15.49 3.26
CA PHE A 4 15.04 -14.89 2.57
C PHE A 4 14.82 -13.43 3.00
N ARG A 5 14.76 -13.17 4.31
CA ARG A 5 14.64 -11.81 4.86
C ARG A 5 15.71 -10.87 4.30
N ARG A 6 16.97 -11.31 4.30
CA ARG A 6 18.11 -10.51 3.83
C ARG A 6 18.06 -10.28 2.32
N ALA A 7 17.62 -11.28 1.55
CA ALA A 7 17.43 -11.18 0.11
C ALA A 7 16.30 -10.20 -0.26
N CYS A 8 15.14 -10.31 0.39
CA CYS A 8 14.01 -9.38 0.22
C CYS A 8 14.45 -7.95 0.51
N ARG A 9 15.00 -7.69 1.69
CA ARG A 9 15.44 -6.34 2.10
C ARG A 9 16.41 -5.72 1.08
N ARG A 10 17.37 -6.50 0.59
CA ARG A 10 18.35 -6.00 -0.41
C ARG A 10 17.68 -5.68 -1.74
N LYS A 11 16.76 -6.53 -2.22
CA LYS A 11 16.03 -6.32 -3.48
C LYS A 11 15.14 -5.10 -3.41
N LEU A 12 14.30 -5.00 -2.38
CA LEU A 12 13.40 -3.87 -2.15
C LEU A 12 14.19 -2.55 -2.06
N ARG A 13 15.27 -2.52 -1.25
CA ARG A 13 16.13 -1.33 -1.15
C ARG A 13 16.71 -0.90 -2.49
N LYS A 14 17.14 -1.85 -3.33
CA LYS A 14 17.67 -1.54 -4.67
C LYS A 14 16.55 -1.02 -5.59
N HIS A 15 15.39 -1.65 -5.56
CA HIS A 15 14.21 -1.28 -6.36
C HIS A 15 13.74 0.14 -6.02
N TYR A 16 13.64 0.47 -4.73
CA TYR A 16 13.11 1.75 -4.26
C TYR A 16 14.10 2.92 -4.38
N LYS A 17 15.38 2.67 -4.65
CA LYS A 17 16.48 3.66 -4.56
C LYS A 17 16.19 5.00 -5.26
N HIS A 18 15.55 4.97 -6.41
CA HIS A 18 15.25 6.16 -7.22
C HIS A 18 13.75 6.53 -7.23
N HIS A 19 12.97 5.83 -6.42
CA HIS A 19 11.52 5.97 -6.32
C HIS A 19 11.12 6.09 -4.85
N TRP A 20 11.85 6.87 -4.05
CA TRP A 20 11.57 7.13 -2.65
C TRP A 20 11.59 8.64 -2.42
N PHE A 21 10.42 9.24 -2.18
CA PHE A 21 10.25 10.70 -2.10
C PHE A 21 9.56 11.06 -0.78
N PRO A 22 10.30 11.27 0.32
CA PRO A 22 9.71 11.60 1.63
C PRO A 22 8.83 12.85 1.62
N GLU A 23 9.12 13.82 0.76
CA GLU A 23 8.37 15.08 0.61
C GLU A 23 7.04 14.88 -0.14
N LYS A 24 6.93 13.79 -0.91
CA LYS A 24 5.72 13.40 -1.64
C LYS A 24 5.52 11.88 -1.50
N PRO A 25 5.10 11.38 -0.32
CA PRO A 25 5.09 9.95 -0.02
C PRO A 25 4.37 9.09 -1.07
N CYS A 26 3.27 9.61 -1.64
CA CYS A 26 2.46 8.91 -2.64
C CYS A 26 3.12 8.80 -4.01
N LYS A 27 4.09 9.66 -4.32
CA LYS A 27 4.83 9.59 -5.58
C LYS A 27 5.57 8.27 -5.67
N GLY A 28 5.23 7.47 -6.67
CA GLY A 28 5.83 6.15 -6.89
C GLY A 28 5.31 5.04 -5.98
N SER A 29 4.23 5.25 -5.20
CA SER A 29 3.64 4.22 -4.33
C SER A 29 3.26 2.97 -5.13
N GLY A 30 2.60 3.11 -6.28
CA GLY A 30 2.29 1.99 -7.17
C GLY A 30 3.52 1.24 -7.72
N TYR A 31 4.66 1.92 -7.90
CA TYR A 31 5.91 1.29 -8.33
C TYR A 31 6.57 0.46 -7.20
N ARG A 32 6.40 0.93 -5.95
CA ARG A 32 6.95 0.25 -4.77
C ARG A 32 6.05 -0.86 -4.24
N CYS A 33 4.77 -0.81 -4.57
CA CYS A 33 3.74 -1.76 -4.16
C CYS A 33 4.19 -3.21 -4.44
N ILE A 34 4.04 -4.06 -3.42
CA ILE A 34 4.24 -5.50 -3.54
C ILE A 34 2.85 -6.12 -3.68
N ARG A 35 2.61 -6.80 -4.81
CA ARG A 35 1.31 -7.41 -5.10
C ARG A 35 1.44 -8.90 -5.37
N ILE A 36 0.64 -9.68 -4.65
CA ILE A 36 0.50 -11.12 -4.84
C ILE A 36 -0.97 -11.37 -5.13
N ASN A 37 -1.26 -11.94 -6.30
CA ASN A 37 -2.59 -12.38 -6.69
C ASN A 37 -2.44 -13.70 -7.46
N HIS A 38 -3.07 -13.87 -8.63
CA HIS A 38 -2.72 -14.94 -9.57
C HIS A 38 -1.26 -14.91 -10.08
N LYS A 39 -0.51 -13.84 -9.76
CA LYS A 39 0.91 -13.70 -10.05
C LYS A 39 1.70 -13.34 -8.79
N MET A 40 2.84 -13.99 -8.62
CA MET A 40 3.79 -13.69 -7.54
C MET A 40 4.56 -12.41 -7.84
N ASP A 41 4.76 -11.56 -6.84
CA ASP A 41 5.63 -10.40 -6.97
C ASP A 41 7.05 -10.86 -7.37
N PRO A 42 7.65 -10.27 -8.42
CA PRO A 42 8.94 -10.73 -8.93
C PRO A 42 10.09 -10.55 -7.93
N LEU A 43 10.05 -9.55 -7.06
CA LEU A 43 11.11 -9.33 -6.06
C LEU A 43 11.01 -10.38 -4.96
N ILE A 44 9.79 -10.72 -4.52
CA ILE A 44 9.52 -11.78 -3.54
C ILE A 44 9.89 -13.15 -4.12
N GLY A 45 9.42 -13.47 -5.33
CA GLY A 45 9.73 -14.74 -6.01
C GLY A 45 11.24 -14.94 -6.18
N GLN A 46 11.97 -13.93 -6.66
CA GLN A 46 13.43 -14.02 -6.79
C GLN A 46 14.16 -14.09 -5.44
N ALA A 47 13.58 -13.57 -4.36
CA ALA A 47 14.16 -13.73 -3.02
C ALA A 47 13.93 -15.14 -2.47
N ALA A 48 12.77 -15.73 -2.73
CA ALA A 48 12.40 -17.07 -2.31
C ALA A 48 13.23 -18.15 -3.01
N GLN A 49 13.57 -17.96 -4.29
CA GLN A 49 14.50 -18.83 -5.02
C GLN A 49 15.85 -19.00 -4.30
N ARG A 50 16.31 -18.00 -3.52
CA ARG A 50 17.56 -18.09 -2.74
C ARG A 50 17.51 -19.10 -1.60
N ILE A 51 16.32 -19.54 -1.22
CA ILE A 51 16.10 -20.56 -0.18
C ILE A 51 15.41 -21.80 -0.76
N GLY A 52 15.39 -21.96 -2.08
CA GLY A 52 14.81 -23.13 -2.75
C GLY A 52 13.28 -23.16 -2.81
N LEU A 53 12.59 -22.07 -2.46
CA LEU A 53 11.12 -22.02 -2.55
C LEU A 53 10.66 -21.60 -3.95
N SER A 54 9.75 -22.40 -4.50
CA SER A 54 9.02 -22.11 -5.73
C SER A 54 7.88 -21.11 -5.51
N SER A 55 7.38 -20.50 -6.58
CA SER A 55 6.20 -19.64 -6.52
C SER A 55 4.95 -20.39 -6.03
N GLN A 56 4.81 -21.67 -6.36
CA GLN A 56 3.66 -22.48 -5.94
C GLN A 56 3.67 -22.74 -4.43
N GLU A 57 4.84 -22.98 -3.84
CA GLU A 57 4.99 -23.08 -2.39
C GLU A 57 4.70 -21.73 -1.71
N LEU A 58 5.19 -20.63 -2.27
CA LEU A 58 4.87 -19.29 -1.75
C LEU A 58 3.36 -19.00 -1.77
N PHE A 59 2.64 -19.39 -2.83
CA PHE A 59 1.19 -19.22 -2.90
C PHE A 59 0.43 -20.02 -1.83
N ARG A 60 1.00 -21.12 -1.33
CA ARG A 60 0.43 -21.87 -0.20
C ARG A 60 0.72 -21.23 1.15
N LEU A 61 1.76 -20.40 1.24
CA LEU A 61 2.24 -19.78 2.49
C LEU A 61 1.77 -18.33 2.68
N LEU A 62 1.40 -17.66 1.60
CA LEU A 62 1.01 -16.24 1.59
C LEU A 62 -0.48 -16.09 1.27
N PRO A 63 -1.13 -14.99 1.67
CA PRO A 63 -2.50 -14.71 1.25
C PRO A 63 -2.62 -14.71 -0.27
N SER A 64 -3.70 -15.30 -0.79
CA SER A 64 -3.95 -15.43 -2.23
C SER A 64 -4.07 -14.09 -2.95
N GLU A 65 -4.52 -13.06 -2.24
CA GLU A 65 -4.66 -11.70 -2.74
C GLU A 65 -4.12 -10.73 -1.69
N LEU A 66 -2.85 -10.35 -1.83
CA LEU A 66 -2.16 -9.40 -0.96
C LEU A 66 -1.71 -8.20 -1.78
N THR A 67 -2.02 -7.01 -1.30
CA THR A 67 -1.42 -5.75 -1.77
C THR A 67 -0.77 -5.06 -0.59
N LEU A 68 0.52 -4.78 -0.66
CA LEU A 68 1.31 -4.13 0.39
C LEU A 68 1.96 -2.86 -0.18
N TRP A 69 1.61 -1.71 0.40
CA TRP A 69 2.21 -0.42 0.10
C TRP A 69 3.31 -0.13 1.10
N VAL A 70 4.47 0.26 0.57
CA VAL A 70 5.65 0.62 1.36
C VAL A 70 6.03 2.03 0.94
N ASP A 71 5.53 3.00 1.70
CA ASP A 71 5.65 4.42 1.40
C ASP A 71 6.44 5.13 2.51
N PRO A 72 7.04 6.29 2.24
CA PRO A 72 7.63 7.09 3.30
C PRO A 72 6.63 7.32 4.42
N TYR A 73 7.05 6.97 5.64
CA TYR A 73 6.28 7.12 6.88
C TYR A 73 5.03 6.23 7.02
N GLU A 74 4.69 5.40 6.05
CA GLU A 74 3.53 4.50 6.16
C GLU A 74 3.81 3.14 5.48
N VAL A 75 3.46 2.05 6.16
CA VAL A 75 3.34 0.73 5.54
C VAL A 75 1.93 0.24 5.79
N SER A 76 1.22 -0.11 4.74
CA SER A 76 -0.17 -0.54 4.81
C SER A 76 -0.44 -1.69 3.85
N TYR A 77 -1.42 -2.51 4.16
CA TYR A 77 -1.75 -3.68 3.34
C TYR A 77 -3.25 -3.87 3.19
N ARG A 78 -3.62 -4.62 2.16
CA ARG A 78 -4.97 -5.14 1.92
C ARG A 78 -4.89 -6.62 1.59
N ILE A 79 -5.80 -7.40 2.16
CA ILE A 79 -6.01 -8.80 1.80
C ILE A 79 -7.39 -8.95 1.14
N GLY A 80 -7.45 -9.53 -0.06
CA GLY A 80 -8.65 -9.58 -0.90
C GLY A 80 -8.82 -8.33 -1.78
N GLU A 81 -9.53 -8.45 -2.91
CA GLU A 81 -9.86 -7.29 -3.76
C GLU A 81 -10.74 -6.26 -3.03
N ASP A 82 -11.71 -6.75 -2.25
CA ASP A 82 -12.67 -5.97 -1.47
C ASP A 82 -12.26 -5.79 0.00
N GLY A 83 -11.02 -6.16 0.35
CA GLY A 83 -10.52 -6.05 1.72
C GLY A 83 -10.37 -4.62 2.20
N SER A 84 -10.53 -4.40 3.50
CA SER A 84 -10.15 -3.14 4.14
C SER A 84 -8.63 -2.95 4.12
N ILE A 85 -8.19 -1.69 4.05
CA ILE A 85 -6.78 -1.36 4.18
C ILE A 85 -6.43 -1.26 5.66
N CYS A 86 -5.41 -1.99 6.08
CA CYS A 86 -4.87 -1.97 7.44
C CYS A 86 -3.49 -1.31 7.43
N VAL A 87 -3.23 -0.44 8.42
CA VAL A 87 -1.92 0.20 8.62
C VAL A 87 -1.06 -0.71 9.50
N LEU A 88 0.09 -1.11 8.97
CA LEU A 88 1.09 -1.92 9.68
C LEU A 88 2.14 -1.05 10.37
N TYR A 89 2.46 0.10 9.79
CA TYR A 89 3.42 1.07 10.33
C TYR A 89 3.00 2.47 9.94
N GLU A 90 3.18 3.41 10.87
CA GLU A 90 2.97 4.83 10.65
C GLU A 90 4.01 5.63 11.44
N ALA A 91 4.47 6.74 10.88
CA ALA A 91 5.35 7.69 11.53
C ALA A 91 5.04 9.13 11.09
N SER A 92 5.52 10.08 11.87
CA SER A 92 5.53 11.49 11.47
C SER A 92 6.85 11.83 10.77
N PRO A 93 6.84 12.65 9.70
CA PRO A 93 8.07 13.21 9.15
C PRO A 93 8.76 14.05 10.22
N ALA A 94 10.06 13.81 10.45
CA ALA A 94 10.86 14.64 11.36
C ALA A 94 11.08 16.02 10.70
N GLY A 95 10.19 16.98 10.99
CA GLY A 95 10.26 18.32 10.40
C GLY A 95 9.13 19.31 10.73
N GLY A 96 8.17 18.97 11.60
CA GLY A 96 7.19 19.94 12.11
C GLY A 96 7.56 20.39 13.51
N SER A 97 8.14 21.59 13.65
CA SER A 97 8.39 22.23 14.93
C SER A 97 7.11 22.31 15.79
N THR A 98 7.25 21.99 17.07
CA THR A 98 6.28 22.24 18.14
C THR A 98 5.79 23.69 18.09
N GLN A 99 4.48 23.89 17.93
CA GLN A 99 3.82 25.11 18.41
C GLN A 99 2.69 24.70 19.36
N ASN A 100 2.76 25.23 20.58
CA ASN A 100 1.77 25.08 21.63
C ASN A 100 0.48 25.84 21.29
N SER A 101 -0.64 25.27 21.75
CA SER A 101 -1.91 25.93 22.10
C SER A 101 -2.76 26.55 20.99
N THR A 102 -3.83 25.86 20.58
CA THR A 102 -5.24 26.12 20.96
C THR A 102 -6.18 25.35 20.04
N ASN A 103 -7.33 24.99 20.58
CA ASN A 103 -8.41 24.18 20.01
C ASN A 103 -8.84 24.62 18.59
N VAL A 104 -8.40 23.89 17.56
CA VAL A 104 -9.10 23.77 16.27
C VAL A 104 -8.84 22.35 15.76
N GLN A 105 -9.92 21.56 15.62
CA GLN A 105 -9.92 20.33 14.83
C GLN A 105 -9.66 20.69 13.36
N MET A 106 -8.40 20.91 13.00
CA MET A 106 -8.00 20.83 11.61
C MET A 106 -7.59 19.39 11.35
N VAL A 107 -8.47 18.67 10.63
CA VAL A 107 -8.07 17.53 9.82
C VAL A 107 -6.85 17.97 9.02
N ASP A 108 -5.64 17.62 9.49
CA ASP A 108 -4.44 17.66 8.66
C ASP A 108 -4.74 16.67 7.54
N SER A 109 -5.20 17.20 6.41
CA SER A 109 -5.50 16.49 5.17
C SER A 109 -4.23 15.91 4.57
N ARG A 110 -3.52 15.07 5.35
CA ARG A 110 -2.61 14.08 4.82
C ARG A 110 -3.48 13.08 4.11
N ILE A 111 -3.76 13.39 2.85
CA ILE A 111 -4.32 12.45 1.89
C ILE A 111 -3.36 11.27 1.92
N SER A 112 -3.72 10.24 2.70
CA SER A 112 -3.03 8.96 2.64
C SER A 112 -3.14 8.54 1.17
N CYS A 113 -2.06 8.03 0.61
CA CYS A 113 -1.96 7.67 -0.81
C CYS A 113 -3.09 6.74 -1.30
N LYS A 114 -3.82 6.17 -0.34
CA LYS A 114 -5.04 5.38 -0.44
C LYS A 114 -6.22 6.16 -1.04
N GLU A 115 -6.45 7.41 -0.65
CA GLU A 115 -7.57 8.23 -1.16
C GLU A 115 -7.39 8.56 -2.64
N GLU A 116 -6.17 8.93 -3.04
CA GLU A 116 -5.83 9.27 -4.44
C GLU A 116 -6.05 8.08 -5.40
N LEU A 117 -5.81 6.84 -4.94
CA LEU A 117 -6.03 5.61 -5.72
C LEU A 117 -7.51 5.20 -5.81
N LEU A 118 -8.32 5.49 -4.79
CA LEU A 118 -9.76 5.21 -4.80
C LEU A 118 -10.53 6.18 -5.70
N LEU A 119 -10.11 7.46 -5.73
CA LEU A 119 -10.66 8.49 -6.61
C LEU A 119 -10.50 8.17 -8.10
N GLY A 120 -9.53 7.33 -8.47
CA GLY A 120 -9.32 6.87 -9.86
C GLY A 120 -10.25 5.74 -10.33
N ARG A 121 -11.09 5.15 -9.45
CA ARG A 121 -11.99 4.03 -9.79
C ARG A 121 -13.48 4.38 -9.75
N THR A 122 -13.85 5.62 -9.42
CA THR A 122 -15.26 6.03 -9.49
C THR A 122 -15.64 6.31 -10.94
N SER A 123 -16.08 5.27 -11.65
CA SER A 123 -16.99 5.45 -12.80
C SER A 123 -18.17 6.34 -12.34
N PRO A 124 -18.68 7.28 -13.14
CA PRO A 124 -19.79 8.12 -12.72
C PRO A 124 -21.00 7.21 -12.43
N SER A 125 -21.44 7.18 -11.17
CA SER A 125 -22.71 6.55 -10.82
C SER A 125 -23.82 7.33 -11.53
N LYS A 126 -24.46 6.69 -12.52
CA LYS A 126 -25.69 7.22 -13.12
C LYS A 126 -26.76 7.25 -12.02
N ASN A 127 -27.14 8.45 -11.58
CA ASN A 127 -28.28 8.65 -10.70
C ASN A 127 -29.56 8.31 -11.46
N TYR A 128 -30.18 7.19 -11.11
CA TYR A 128 -31.59 6.94 -11.43
C TYR A 128 -32.42 7.53 -10.30
N ASN A 129 -33.08 8.66 -10.56
CA ASN A 129 -34.09 9.20 -9.67
C ASN A 129 -35.31 8.26 -9.72
N MET A 130 -35.52 7.48 -8.67
CA MET A 130 -36.75 6.72 -8.46
C MET A 130 -37.88 7.74 -8.18
N MET A 131 -38.77 7.95 -9.15
CA MET A 131 -40.06 8.61 -8.90
C MET A 131 -40.97 7.64 -8.16
N THR A 132 -41.28 7.94 -6.90
CA THR A 132 -42.38 7.31 -6.19
C THR A 132 -43.68 7.86 -6.77
N VAL A 133 -44.51 6.99 -7.35
CA VAL A 133 -45.91 7.34 -7.66
C VAL A 133 -46.78 6.65 -6.61
N SER A 134 -47.39 7.46 -5.76
CA SER A 134 -48.56 7.07 -4.98
C SER A 134 -49.79 7.32 -5.86
N GLY A 135 -50.67 6.32 -5.96
CA GLY A 135 -51.92 6.37 -6.73
C GLY A 135 -52.43 4.98 -7.04
#